data_AF-A0AAV8WLD6-F1
#
_entry.id   AF-A0AAV8WLD6-F1
#
_cell.length_a   1.000
_cell.length_b   1.000
_cell.length_c   1.000
_cell.angle_alpha   90.00
_cell.angle_beta   90.00
_cell.angle_gamma   90.00
#
_symmetry.space_group_name_H-M   'P 1'
#
loop_
_entity.id
_entity.type
_entity.pdbx_description
1 polymer ?
#
loop_
_entity_poly.entity_id
_entity_poly.type
_entity_poly.pdbx_seq_one_letter_code
_entity_poly.pdbx_strand_id
1 'polypeptide(L)'
;MVMAQSFSEDILSFRNLKWVKSNSKFSSLNPFLDNDDIIRVGGRRKHSKLTFNHKHPMLLPQRYPLKFNYRFEYKCNLPAGPQVTLSFVRLWLLNGNQAVKSILHKCVPCFKAKPASISQQMGDLPYPRVNPSRIFSTCGIDYAGPFQIKDGKTN
;
A
#
# COMPACT_ATOMS: atom_id res chain seq x y z
N MET A 1 -10.47 -12.57 20.94
CA MET A 1 -9.53 -13.51 21.58
C MET A 1 -8.05 -13.40 21.14
N VAL A 2 -7.65 -12.52 20.21
CA VAL A 2 -6.21 -12.37 19.80
C VAL A 2 -5.48 -11.27 20.58
N MET A 3 -6.21 -10.20 20.94
CA MET A 3 -5.72 -9.09 21.77
C MET A 3 -5.28 -9.57 23.15
N ALA A 4 -6.14 -10.33 23.82
CA ALA A 4 -5.86 -10.91 25.15
C ALA A 4 -4.63 -11.82 25.17
N GLN A 5 -4.34 -12.52 24.06
CA GLN A 5 -3.15 -13.37 23.94
C GLN A 5 -1.88 -12.55 23.66
N SER A 6 -1.98 -11.47 22.89
CA SER A 6 -0.80 -10.70 22.44
C SER A 6 -0.38 -9.60 23.41
N PHE A 7 -1.31 -9.12 24.25
CA PHE A 7 -1.12 -7.99 25.17
C PHE A 7 -1.57 -8.31 26.59
N SER A 8 -1.51 -9.58 27.01
CA SER A 8 -1.98 -10.03 28.33
C SER A 8 -1.36 -9.21 29.48
N GLU A 9 -0.04 -9.03 29.46
CA GLU A 9 0.68 -8.24 30.46
C GLU A 9 0.27 -6.77 30.50
N ASP A 10 0.02 -6.18 29.33
CA ASP A 10 -0.39 -4.79 29.22
C ASP A 10 -1.82 -4.59 29.74
N ILE A 11 -2.72 -5.53 29.46
CA ILE A 11 -4.10 -5.51 29.98
C ILE A 11 -4.09 -5.63 31.50
N LEU A 12 -3.28 -6.54 32.05
CA LEU A 12 -3.11 -6.67 33.51
C LEU A 12 -2.53 -5.39 34.12
N SER A 13 -1.56 -4.77 33.44
CA SER A 13 -0.99 -3.49 33.87
C SER A 13 -2.04 -2.38 33.88
N PHE A 14 -2.91 -2.30 32.88
CA PHE A 14 -4.02 -1.36 32.88
C PHE A 14 -5.03 -1.61 34.00
N ARG A 15 -5.38 -2.87 34.29
CA ARG A 15 -6.32 -3.19 35.37
C ARG A 15 -5.78 -2.85 36.75
N ASN A 16 -4.49 -3.10 36.98
CA ASN A 16 -3.87 -2.92 38.30
C ASN A 16 -3.36 -1.49 38.51
N LEU A 17 -2.66 -0.95 37.51
CA LEU A 17 -1.91 0.30 37.62
C LEU A 17 -2.58 1.46 36.86
N LYS A 18 -3.59 1.22 36.01
CA LYS A 18 -4.22 2.22 35.13
C LYS A 18 -3.32 2.79 34.02
N TRP A 19 -2.09 2.31 33.87
CA TRP A 19 -1.17 2.73 32.79
C TRP A 19 -0.39 1.55 32.22
N VAL A 20 0.20 1.77 31.05
CA VAL A 20 1.08 0.82 30.37
C VAL A 20 2.53 1.04 30.81
N LYS A 21 3.31 -0.04 30.89
CA LYS A 21 4.75 0.04 31.10
C LYS A 21 5.40 0.85 29.96
N SER A 22 6.42 1.63 30.29
CA SER A 22 7.14 2.47 29.31
C SER A 22 7.75 1.67 28.16
N ASN A 23 8.18 0.42 28.42
CA ASN A 23 8.79 -0.48 27.44
C ASN A 23 7.78 -1.15 26.48
N SER A 24 6.48 -0.93 26.64
CA SER A 24 5.50 -1.53 25.75
C SER A 24 5.53 -0.87 24.37
N LYS A 25 5.30 -1.66 23.32
CA LYS A 25 5.43 -1.26 21.89
C LYS A 25 4.50 -0.14 21.43
N PHE A 26 3.57 0.27 22.29
CA PHE A 26 2.52 1.26 22.02
C PHE A 26 2.39 2.30 23.13
N SER A 27 3.34 2.40 24.06
CA SER A 27 3.30 3.39 25.15
C SER A 27 3.20 4.83 24.61
N SER A 28 3.84 5.11 23.48
CA SER A 28 3.80 6.41 22.78
C SER A 28 2.44 6.77 22.15
N LEU A 29 1.50 5.83 22.06
CA LEU A 29 0.20 6.02 21.42
C LEU A 29 -0.88 6.55 22.38
N ASN A 30 -0.50 6.94 23.60
CA ASN A 30 -1.43 7.28 24.68
C ASN A 30 -2.57 6.23 24.82
N PRO A 31 -2.22 4.96 25.02
CA PRO A 31 -3.18 3.87 25.02
C PRO A 31 -4.06 3.91 26.27
N PHE A 32 -5.29 3.43 26.17
CA PHE A 32 -6.20 3.26 27.30
C PHE A 32 -7.06 2.00 27.12
N LEU A 33 -7.61 1.50 28.23
CA LEU A 33 -8.53 0.37 28.25
C LEU A 33 -9.97 0.89 28.23
N ASP A 34 -10.81 0.37 27.33
CA ASP A 34 -12.25 0.69 27.32
C ASP A 34 -13.06 -0.22 28.25
N ASN A 35 -14.38 0.00 28.28
CA ASN A 35 -15.31 -0.77 29.12
C ASN A 35 -15.43 -2.24 28.70
N ASP A 36 -14.97 -2.60 27.49
CA ASP A 36 -15.02 -3.95 26.93
C ASP A 36 -13.66 -4.67 27.09
N ASP A 37 -12.76 -4.15 27.93
CA ASP A 37 -11.37 -4.63 28.10
C ASP A 37 -10.53 -4.61 26.81
N ILE A 38 -10.82 -3.66 25.92
CA ILE A 38 -10.12 -3.49 24.65
C ILE A 38 -9.14 -2.32 24.77
N ILE A 39 -7.87 -2.58 24.45
CA ILE A 39 -6.86 -1.53 24.34
C ILE A 39 -7.15 -0.67 23.11
N ARG A 40 -7.26 0.64 23.31
CA ARG A 40 -7.51 1.64 22.28
C ARG A 40 -6.45 2.72 22.28
N VAL A 41 -6.30 3.36 21.13
CA VAL A 41 -5.38 4.47 20.94
C VAL A 41 -6.07 5.80 21.27
N GLY A 42 -5.45 6.58 22.16
CA GLY A 42 -5.85 7.94 22.46
C GLY A 42 -5.49 8.91 21.33
N GLY A 43 -6.09 10.11 21.35
CA GLY A 43 -5.77 11.10 20.33
C GLY A 43 -6.45 12.45 20.53
N ARG A 44 -6.15 13.38 19.62
CA ARG A 44 -6.60 14.78 19.68
C ARG A 44 -8.03 15.01 19.15
N ARG A 45 -8.75 13.96 18.75
CA ARG A 45 -10.08 14.05 18.09
C ARG A 45 -11.28 13.94 19.03
N LYS A 46 -11.11 14.15 20.34
CA LYS A 46 -12.14 13.97 21.37
C LYS A 46 -13.43 14.76 21.08
N HIS A 47 -13.31 16.01 20.64
CA HIS A 47 -14.44 16.91 20.37
C HIS A 47 -15.03 16.80 18.95
N SER A 48 -14.53 15.91 18.10
CA SER A 48 -15.08 15.72 16.75
C SER A 48 -16.48 15.07 16.80
N LYS A 49 -17.28 15.20 15.74
CA LYS A 49 -18.56 14.49 15.59
C LYS A 49 -18.42 13.02 15.16
N LEU A 50 -17.19 12.49 15.17
CA LEU A 50 -16.91 11.10 14.81
C LEU A 50 -17.46 10.12 15.86
N THR A 51 -17.77 8.90 15.44
CA THR A 51 -18.16 7.84 16.39
C THR A 51 -16.97 7.46 17.29
N PHE A 52 -17.27 6.87 18.45
CA PHE A 52 -16.27 6.48 19.44
C PHE A 52 -15.12 5.64 18.83
N ASN A 53 -15.45 4.63 18.03
CA ASN A 53 -14.46 3.78 17.36
C ASN A 53 -13.56 4.52 16.36
N HIS A 54 -14.03 5.61 15.76
CA HIS A 54 -13.20 6.43 14.86
C HIS A 54 -12.31 7.42 15.63
N LYS A 55 -12.73 7.86 16.81
CA LYS A 55 -11.91 8.69 17.70
C LYS A 55 -10.83 7.87 18.39
N HIS A 56 -11.20 6.65 18.78
CA HIS A 56 -10.42 5.74 19.60
C HIS A 56 -10.36 4.37 18.92
N PRO A 57 -9.55 4.25 17.87
CA PRO A 57 -9.41 2.99 17.16
C PRO A 57 -8.84 1.92 18.09
N MET A 58 -9.36 0.71 17.95
CA MET A 58 -8.84 -0.48 18.61
C MET A 58 -7.40 -0.73 18.16
N LEU A 59 -6.52 -0.94 19.14
CA LEU A 59 -5.14 -1.35 18.87
C LEU A 59 -5.15 -2.81 18.40
N LEU A 60 -4.30 -3.18 17.44
CA LEU A 60 -4.14 -4.56 17.00
C LEU A 60 -2.66 -4.95 16.96
N PRO A 61 -2.33 -6.21 17.28
CA PRO A 61 -0.97 -6.69 17.16
C PRO A 61 -0.53 -6.75 15.70
N GLN A 62 0.76 -6.54 15.43
CA GLN A 62 1.31 -6.50 14.08
C GLN A 62 1.04 -7.79 13.28
N ARG A 63 1.10 -8.94 13.95
CA ARG A 63 0.86 -10.27 13.38
C ARG A 63 -0.59 -10.71 13.51
N TYR A 64 -1.52 -9.79 13.75
CA TYR A 64 -2.93 -10.11 13.64
C TYR A 64 -3.16 -10.66 12.22
N PRO A 65 -3.69 -11.88 12.06
CA PRO A 65 -4.10 -12.37 10.76
C PRO A 65 -5.26 -11.48 10.34
N LEU A 66 -4.91 -10.37 9.70
CA LEU A 66 -5.84 -9.55 8.95
C LEU A 66 -6.23 -10.42 7.76
N LYS A 67 -7.12 -11.38 8.01
CA LYS A 67 -8.11 -11.74 7.01
C LYS A 67 -8.83 -10.43 6.78
N PHE A 68 -8.32 -9.63 5.84
CA PHE A 68 -9.03 -8.54 5.22
C PHE A 68 -10.23 -9.19 4.54
N ASN A 69 -11.22 -9.61 5.33
CA ASN A 69 -12.43 -10.19 4.82
C ASN A 69 -13.05 -9.09 3.97
N TYR A 70 -13.24 -9.43 2.70
CA TYR A 70 -14.21 -8.87 1.79
C TYR A 70 -13.90 -7.54 1.09
N ARG A 71 -13.11 -6.62 1.67
CA ARG A 71 -12.90 -5.29 1.04
C ARG A 71 -11.60 -5.10 0.26
N PHE A 72 -10.66 -6.03 0.34
CA PHE A 72 -9.44 -5.98 -0.49
C PHE A 72 -9.67 -6.59 -1.87
N GLU A 73 -10.45 -7.67 -1.96
CA GLU A 73 -10.83 -8.31 -3.23
C GLU A 73 -11.53 -7.33 -4.20
N TYR A 74 -12.34 -6.39 -3.70
CA TYR A 74 -13.00 -5.39 -4.55
C TYR A 74 -12.18 -4.12 -4.84
N LYS A 75 -11.12 -3.83 -4.06
CA LYS A 75 -10.40 -2.53 -4.12
C LYS A 75 -8.94 -2.60 -4.55
N CYS A 76 -8.40 -3.79 -4.82
CA CYS A 76 -7.17 -3.93 -5.61
C CYS A 76 -7.27 -3.33 -7.03
N ASN A 77 -8.45 -2.87 -7.46
CA ASN A 77 -8.67 -2.10 -8.69
C ASN A 77 -8.27 -0.62 -8.59
N LEU A 78 -7.85 -0.14 -7.41
CA LEU A 78 -7.30 1.20 -7.24
C LEU A 78 -5.85 1.05 -6.77
N PRO A 79 -4.86 1.61 -7.49
CA PRO A 79 -3.47 1.68 -7.04
C PRO A 79 -3.32 2.57 -5.79
N ALA A 80 -3.84 2.10 -4.66
CA ALA A 80 -3.81 2.80 -3.40
C ALA A 80 -2.50 2.46 -2.68
N GLY A 81 -1.65 3.46 -2.45
CA GLY A 81 -0.44 3.30 -1.65
C GLY A 81 -0.74 2.81 -0.23
N PRO A 82 0.30 2.43 0.55
CA PRO A 82 0.14 1.88 1.89
C PRO A 82 -0.69 2.75 2.84
N GLN A 83 -0.55 4.07 2.74
CA GLN A 83 -1.22 5.02 3.62
C GLN A 83 -2.72 5.14 3.32
N VAL A 84 -3.10 5.13 2.03
CA VAL A 84 -4.50 5.09 1.61
C VAL A 84 -5.14 3.78 2.07
N THR A 85 -4.42 2.68 1.90
CA THR A 85 -4.87 1.36 2.36
C THR A 85 -5.12 1.34 3.88
N LEU A 86 -4.20 1.87 4.68
CA LEU A 86 -4.37 1.98 6.14
C LEU A 86 -5.59 2.82 6.54
N SER A 87 -5.89 3.89 5.80
CA SER A 87 -7.03 4.75 6.10
C SER A 87 -8.38 4.03 6.03
N PHE A 88 -8.48 2.97 5.21
CA PHE A 88 -9.68 2.14 5.10
C PHE A 88 -9.87 1.17 6.27
N VAL A 89 -8.77 0.75 6.91
CA VAL A 89 -8.80 -0.27 7.97
C VAL A 89 -9.44 0.27 9.24
N ARG A 90 -9.44 1.60 9.47
CA ARG A 90 -10.08 2.27 10.62
C ARG A 90 -9.76 1.66 12.01
N LEU A 91 -8.71 0.85 12.09
CA LEU A 91 -8.15 0.22 13.28
C LEU A 91 -6.68 0.60 13.38
N TRP A 92 -6.12 0.59 14.58
CA TRP A 92 -4.71 0.94 14.79
C TRP A 92 -3.85 -0.31 14.82
N LEU A 93 -3.25 -0.65 13.69
CA LEU A 93 -2.35 -1.79 13.58
C LEU A 93 -0.93 -1.40 14.03
N LEU A 94 -0.36 -2.12 15.00
CA LEU A 94 1.05 -1.98 15.36
C LEU A 94 1.93 -2.23 14.14
N ASN A 95 2.85 -1.30 13.86
CA ASN A 95 3.67 -1.32 12.64
C ASN A 95 2.83 -1.47 11.35
N GLY A 96 1.65 -0.84 11.32
CA GLY A 96 0.67 -1.08 10.26
C GLY A 96 1.17 -0.76 8.85
N ASN A 97 2.03 0.25 8.70
CA ASN A 97 2.67 0.55 7.42
C ASN A 97 3.48 -0.63 6.90
N GLN A 98 4.22 -1.33 7.77
CA GLN A 98 5.04 -2.47 7.37
C GLN A 98 4.16 -3.68 7.00
N ALA A 99 3.10 -3.92 7.77
CA ALA A 99 2.15 -4.97 7.48
C ALA A 99 1.46 -4.75 6.12
N VAL A 100 0.99 -3.54 5.86
CA VAL A 100 0.35 -3.19 4.58
C VAL A 100 1.34 -3.25 3.42
N LYS A 101 2.57 -2.75 3.58
CA LYS A 101 3.63 -2.90 2.56
C LYS A 101 3.89 -4.36 2.23
N SER A 102 3.96 -5.24 3.23
CA SER A 102 4.17 -6.68 3.03
C SER A 102 3.03 -7.32 2.23
N ILE A 103 1.78 -6.93 2.52
CA ILE A 103 0.59 -7.41 1.79
C ILE A 103 0.61 -6.90 0.34
N LEU A 104 0.82 -5.59 0.14
CA LEU A 104 0.84 -4.98 -1.19
C LEU A 104 1.96 -5.56 -2.08
N HIS A 105 3.12 -5.90 -1.50
CA HIS A 105 4.22 -6.54 -2.22
C HIS A 105 3.89 -7.97 -2.68
N LYS A 106 3.01 -8.68 -1.98
CA LYS A 106 2.54 -10.02 -2.37
C LYS A 106 1.33 -9.99 -3.32
N CYS A 107 0.73 -8.81 -3.51
CA CYS A 107 -0.46 -8.64 -4.33
C CYS A 107 -0.09 -8.40 -5.80
N VAL A 108 -0.38 -9.37 -6.68
CA VAL A 108 -0.04 -9.31 -8.10
C VAL A 108 -0.64 -8.09 -8.82
N PRO A 109 -1.95 -7.75 -8.66
CA PRO A 109 -2.50 -6.52 -9.26
C PRO A 109 -1.78 -5.25 -8.82
N CYS A 110 -1.52 -5.10 -7.52
CA CYS A 110 -0.83 -3.92 -6.97
C CYS A 110 0.63 -3.84 -7.44
N PHE A 111 1.30 -4.97 -7.58
CA PHE A 111 2.65 -5.04 -8.14
C PHE A 111 2.69 -4.58 -9.60
N LYS A 112 1.79 -5.10 -10.44
CA LYS A 112 1.67 -4.69 -11.86
C LYS A 112 1.30 -3.21 -12.02
N ALA A 113 0.46 -2.67 -11.14
CA ALA A 113 0.03 -1.27 -11.17
C ALA A 113 1.08 -0.28 -10.66
N LYS A 114 2.22 -0.75 -10.14
CA LYS A 114 3.32 0.07 -9.66
C LYS A 114 4.50 -0.04 -10.64
N PRO A 115 4.49 0.70 -11.76
CA PRO A 115 5.61 0.66 -12.70
C PRO A 115 6.88 1.15 -11.98
N ALA A 116 7.95 0.37 -12.05
CA ALA A 116 9.27 0.87 -11.71
C ALA A 116 9.72 1.79 -12.85
N SER A 117 10.23 2.97 -12.52
CA SER A 117 10.94 3.80 -13.50
C SER A 117 12.24 3.08 -13.86
N ILE A 118 12.20 2.30 -14.95
CA ILE A 118 13.41 1.69 -15.50
C ILE A 118 14.17 2.81 -16.19
N SER A 119 15.39 3.09 -15.75
CA SER A 119 16.36 3.83 -16.56
C SER A 119 16.76 2.89 -17.69
N GLN A 120 16.14 3.03 -18.86
CA GLN A 120 16.62 2.32 -20.04
C GLN A 120 18.02 2.85 -20.35
N GLN A 121 19.04 1.99 -20.24
CA GLN A 121 20.35 2.33 -20.77
C GLN A 121 20.19 2.46 -22.28
N MET A 122 20.45 3.65 -22.82
CA MET A 122 20.44 3.83 -24.28
C MET A 122 21.53 2.92 -24.86
N GLY A 123 21.14 2.06 -25.80
CA GLY A 123 22.12 1.26 -26.54
C GLY A 123 23.05 2.16 -27.35
N ASP A 124 24.26 1.68 -27.61
CA ASP A 124 25.21 2.40 -28.45
C ASP A 124 24.60 2.70 -29.83
N LEU A 125 24.81 3.91 -30.31
CA LEU A 125 24.36 4.29 -31.65
C LEU A 125 25.13 3.46 -32.69
N PRO A 126 24.47 2.98 -33.75
CA PRO A 126 25.16 2.20 -34.78
C PRO A 126 26.17 3.09 -35.52
N TYR A 127 27.27 2.50 -35.98
CA TYR A 127 28.37 3.19 -36.65
C TYR A 127 27.93 4.21 -37.72
N PRO A 128 26.94 3.92 -38.60
CA PRO A 128 26.48 4.88 -39.61
C PRO A 128 25.77 6.13 -39.06
N ARG A 129 25.30 6.13 -37.80
CA ARG A 129 24.65 7.30 -37.18
C ARG A 129 25.64 8.33 -36.62
N VAL A 130 26.88 7.92 -36.38
CA VAL A 130 27.90 8.76 -35.70
C VAL A 130 29.10 9.07 -36.59
N ASN A 131 29.21 8.47 -37.77
CA ASN A 131 30.29 8.71 -38.72
C ASN A 131 29.76 9.27 -40.04
N PRO A 132 30.47 10.23 -40.66
CA PRO A 132 30.10 10.75 -41.97
C PRO A 132 30.24 9.68 -43.06
N SER A 133 29.30 9.65 -43.99
CA SER A 133 29.27 8.73 -45.12
C SER A 133 28.73 9.43 -46.37
N ARG A 134 28.84 8.79 -47.54
CA ARG A 134 28.24 9.33 -48.77
C ARG A 134 26.71 9.32 -48.65
N ILE A 135 26.07 10.30 -49.28
CA ILE A 135 24.61 10.40 -49.34
C ILE A 135 24.06 9.08 -49.93
N PHE A 136 22.99 8.54 -49.33
CA PHE A 136 22.36 7.26 -49.70
C PHE A 136 23.20 5.99 -49.51
N SER A 137 24.35 6.05 -48.83
CA SER A 137 25.15 4.85 -48.53
C SER A 137 24.57 3.97 -47.42
N THR A 138 23.69 4.52 -46.58
CA THR A 138 22.93 3.79 -45.56
C THR A 138 21.53 4.38 -45.50
N CYS A 139 20.51 3.52 -45.61
CA CYS A 139 19.10 3.92 -45.56
C CYS A 139 18.37 3.07 -44.52
N GLY A 140 17.50 3.70 -43.74
CA GLY A 140 16.54 3.00 -42.88
C GLY A 140 15.28 2.69 -43.65
N ILE A 141 14.84 1.44 -43.66
CA ILE A 141 13.56 1.02 -44.22
C ILE A 141 12.70 0.58 -43.04
N ASP A 142 11.51 1.16 -42.94
CA ASP A 142 10.50 0.73 -41.98
C ASP A 142 9.16 0.59 -42.69
N TYR A 143 8.39 -0.41 -42.29
CA TYR A 143 7.05 -0.59 -42.81
C TYR A 143 6.08 0.13 -41.88
N ALA A 144 5.40 1.14 -42.42
CA ALA A 144 4.26 1.72 -41.74
C ALA A 144 3.11 0.72 -41.66
N GLY A 145 2.33 0.82 -40.57
CA GLY A 145 1.28 -0.12 -40.18
C GLY A 145 0.07 -0.19 -41.12
N PRO A 146 -0.99 -0.91 -40.74
CA PRO A 146 -2.05 -1.33 -41.66
C PRO A 146 -2.72 -0.15 -42.37
N PHE A 147 -2.66 -0.18 -43.70
CA PHE A 147 -3.30 0.80 -44.57
C PHE A 147 -4.66 0.29 -45.03
N GLN A 148 -5.66 1.18 -45.05
CA GLN A 148 -6.91 0.88 -45.73
C GLN A 148 -6.70 0.99 -47.24
N ILE A 149 -6.67 -0.15 -47.92
CA ILE A 149 -6.59 -0.20 -49.38
C ILE A 149 -7.98 0.09 -49.96
N LYS A 150 -8.07 1.01 -50.93
CA LYS A 150 -9.26 1.16 -51.77
C LYS A 150 -9.08 0.25 -52.98
N ASP A 151 -9.92 -0.77 -53.12
CA ASP A 151 -10.03 -1.53 -54.36
C ASP A 151 -10.62 -0.61 -55.44
N GLY A 152 -9.78 -0.23 -56.41
CA GLY A 152 -10.24 0.54 -57.57
C GLY A 152 -11.15 -0.33 -58.41
N LYS A 153 -12.42 0.06 -58.58
CA LYS A 153 -13.24 -0.51 -59.66
C LYS A 153 -12.63 -0.06 -60.98
N THR A 154 -12.12 -1.02 -61.74
CA THR A 154 -11.79 -0.86 -63.16
C THR A 154 -13.09 -0.54 -63.89
N ASN A 155 -13.20 0.66 -64.47
CA ASN A 155 -14.21 0.96 -65.49
C ASN A 155 -13.76 0.39 -66.83
#